data_AF-A0AAX4HM05-F1
#
_entry.id   AF-A0AAX4HM05-F1
#
_cell.length_a   1.000
_cell.length_b   1.000
_cell.length_c   1.000
_cell.angle_alpha   90.00
_cell.angle_beta   90.00
_cell.angle_gamma   90.00
#
_symmetry.space_group_name_H-M   'P 1'
#
loop_
_entity.id
_entity.type
_entity.pdbx_description
1 polymer ?
#
loop_
_entity_poly.entity_id
_entity_poly.type
_entity_poly.pdbx_seq_one_letter_code
_entity_poly.pdbx_strand_id
1 'polypeptide(L)'
;MKPILTVIVLALSMPLFAQEEALLQDAITKPVLSLRCKELFKERAHKIKMQQRLNALLQRNQDLIKKSPKAKETLHARLKSSEVKVKNELYLTNLQIETMEENIVRSGCPGLSL
;
A
#
# COMPACT_ATOMS: atom_id res chain seq x y z
N MET A 1 -21.95 18.67 -56.48
CA MET A 1 -21.87 18.67 -55.00
C MET A 1 -22.42 17.36 -54.43
N LYS A 2 -21.67 16.24 -54.53
CA LYS A 2 -22.08 14.91 -54.01
C LYS A 2 -20.95 13.96 -53.53
N PRO A 3 -19.65 14.33 -53.35
CA PRO A 3 -18.67 13.37 -52.83
C PRO A 3 -18.37 13.49 -51.32
N ILE A 4 -18.84 14.54 -50.63
CA ILE A 4 -18.44 14.82 -49.24
C ILE A 4 -19.19 13.94 -48.23
N LEU A 5 -20.42 13.52 -48.54
CA LEU A 5 -21.28 12.78 -47.61
C LEU A 5 -20.84 11.30 -47.44
N THR A 6 -20.19 10.71 -48.43
CA THR A 6 -19.79 9.29 -48.43
C THR A 6 -18.55 8.99 -47.59
N VAL A 7 -17.70 9.99 -47.32
CA VAL A 7 -16.48 9.80 -46.52
C VAL A 7 -16.78 9.77 -45.01
N ILE A 8 -17.85 10.45 -44.58
CA ILE A 8 -18.22 10.55 -43.16
C ILE A 8 -18.88 9.26 -42.65
N VAL A 9 -19.55 8.49 -43.53
CA VAL A 9 -20.22 7.23 -43.14
C VAL A 9 -19.24 6.07 -42.96
N LEU A 10 -18.09 6.08 -43.64
CA LEU A 10 -17.08 5.01 -43.50
C LEU A 10 -16.20 5.14 -42.24
N ALA A 11 -16.17 6.32 -41.60
CA ALA A 11 -15.34 6.58 -40.43
C ALA A 11 -16.04 6.26 -39.10
N LEU A 12 -17.33 5.91 -39.10
CA LEU A 12 -18.11 5.68 -37.88
C LEU A 12 -18.22 4.20 -37.44
N SER A 13 -17.60 3.26 -38.16
CA SER A 13 -17.76 1.81 -37.90
C SER A 13 -16.64 1.16 -37.07
N MET A 14 -15.75 1.92 -36.45
CA MET A 14 -14.76 1.37 -35.49
C MET A 14 -14.73 2.27 -34.26
N PRO A 15 -15.11 1.77 -33.07
CA PRO A 15 -14.27 0.80 -32.37
C PRO A 15 -15.07 -0.19 -31.49
N LEU A 16 -15.20 -1.45 -31.91
CA LEU A 16 -15.74 -2.51 -31.02
C LEU A 16 -14.70 -3.56 -30.59
N PHE A 17 -13.50 -3.56 -31.17
CA PHE A 17 -12.47 -4.58 -30.91
C PHE A 17 -11.43 -4.19 -29.84
N ALA A 18 -11.49 -2.99 -29.26
CA ALA A 18 -10.48 -2.53 -28.29
C ALA A 18 -10.76 -2.95 -26.83
N GLN A 19 -11.94 -3.48 -26.50
CA GLN A 19 -12.30 -3.81 -25.11
C GLN A 19 -11.82 -5.19 -24.66
N GLU A 20 -11.64 -6.15 -25.57
CA GLU A 20 -11.33 -7.54 -25.22
C GLU A 20 -9.84 -7.77 -24.91
N GLU A 21 -8.94 -7.09 -25.62
CA GLU A 21 -7.49 -7.14 -25.38
C GLU A 21 -7.11 -6.54 -24.02
N ALA A 22 -7.81 -5.48 -23.57
CA ALA A 22 -7.54 -4.84 -22.29
C ALA A 22 -7.86 -5.75 -21.08
N LEU A 23 -8.87 -6.62 -21.20
CA LEU A 23 -9.28 -7.53 -20.13
C LEU A 23 -8.31 -8.72 -20.02
N LEU A 24 -7.85 -9.24 -21.16
CA LEU A 24 -6.81 -10.29 -21.20
C LEU A 24 -5.45 -9.76 -20.73
N GLN A 25 -5.06 -8.54 -21.10
CA GLN A 25 -3.85 -7.91 -20.57
C GLN A 25 -3.92 -7.70 -19.06
N ASP A 26 -5.06 -7.31 -18.48
CA ASP A 26 -5.17 -7.13 -17.03
C ASP A 26 -5.13 -8.49 -16.28
N ALA A 27 -5.62 -9.57 -16.90
CA ALA A 27 -5.50 -10.94 -16.38
C ALA A 27 -4.06 -11.51 -16.45
N ILE A 28 -3.28 -11.11 -17.46
CA ILE A 28 -1.84 -11.43 -17.57
C ILE A 28 -1.03 -10.59 -16.58
N THR A 29 -1.46 -9.35 -16.29
CA THR A 29 -0.75 -8.42 -15.40
C THR A 29 -1.07 -8.68 -13.91
N LYS A 30 -2.25 -9.21 -13.59
CA LYS A 30 -2.64 -9.57 -12.23
C LYS A 30 -3.07 -11.03 -12.19
N PRO A 31 -2.26 -11.92 -11.58
CA PRO A 31 -2.68 -13.30 -11.41
C PRO A 31 -4.01 -13.33 -10.64
N VAL A 32 -4.93 -14.18 -11.06
CA VAL A 32 -6.21 -14.37 -10.36
C VAL A 32 -5.91 -14.93 -8.97
N LEU A 33 -5.89 -14.05 -7.96
CA LEU A 33 -5.61 -14.43 -6.58
C LEU A 33 -6.80 -15.21 -5.98
N SER A 34 -6.47 -16.30 -5.28
CA SER A 34 -7.44 -17.01 -4.44
C SER A 34 -7.97 -16.07 -3.33
N LEU A 35 -9.17 -16.36 -2.80
CA LEU A 35 -9.76 -15.61 -1.69
C LEU A 35 -8.80 -15.54 -0.49
N ARG A 36 -8.17 -16.66 -0.15
CA ARG A 36 -7.14 -16.75 0.90
C ARG A 36 -5.98 -15.79 0.68
N CYS A 37 -5.43 -15.73 -0.54
CA CYS A 37 -4.33 -14.81 -0.83
C CYS A 37 -4.78 -13.35 -0.71
N LYS A 38 -5.99 -13.00 -1.17
CA LYS A 38 -6.54 -11.65 -1.03
C LYS A 38 -6.66 -11.23 0.44
N GLU A 39 -7.09 -12.14 1.31
CA GLU A 39 -7.18 -11.89 2.75
C GLU A 39 -5.80 -11.63 3.35
N LEU A 40 -4.81 -12.49 3.07
CA LEU A 40 -3.44 -12.30 3.56
C LEU A 40 -2.82 -10.98 3.09
N PHE A 41 -3.03 -10.61 1.82
CA PHE A 41 -2.58 -9.32 1.29
C PHE A 41 -3.27 -8.13 1.96
N LYS A 42 -4.57 -8.25 2.27
CA LYS A 42 -5.33 -7.22 2.98
C LYS A 42 -4.82 -7.04 4.41
N GLU A 43 -4.53 -8.13 5.11
CA GLU A 43 -3.95 -8.10 6.46
C GLU A 43 -2.55 -7.47 6.44
N ARG A 44 -1.69 -7.87 5.51
CA ARG A 44 -0.37 -7.25 5.30
C ARG A 44 -0.50 -5.74 5.04
N ALA A 45 -1.38 -5.32 4.14
CA ALA A 45 -1.60 -3.91 3.82
C ALA A 45 -2.04 -3.10 5.04
N HIS A 46 -2.90 -3.67 5.89
CA HIS A 46 -3.30 -3.04 7.14
C HIS A 46 -2.11 -2.86 8.09
N LYS A 47 -1.22 -3.85 8.19
CA LYS A 47 -0.03 -3.80 9.06
C LYS A 47 1.02 -2.82 8.54
N ILE A 48 1.25 -2.75 7.23
CA ILE A 48 2.08 -1.70 6.61
C ILE A 48 1.53 -0.30 6.90
N LYS A 49 0.21 -0.11 6.80
CA LYS A 49 -0.42 1.17 7.15
C LYS A 49 -0.20 1.51 8.63
N MET A 50 -0.21 0.52 9.52
CA MET A 50 0.13 0.73 10.93
C MET A 50 1.59 1.14 11.11
N GLN A 51 2.53 0.44 10.45
CA GLN A 51 3.95 0.76 10.46
C GLN A 51 4.20 2.22 10.01
N GLN A 52 3.58 2.66 8.92
CA GLN A 52 3.67 4.04 8.43
C GLN A 52 3.17 5.06 9.47
N ARG A 53 2.07 4.75 10.16
CA ARG A 53 1.54 5.61 11.24
C ARG A 53 2.48 5.67 12.43
N LEU A 54 3.07 4.55 12.83
CA LEU A 54 4.04 4.48 13.93
C LEU A 54 5.30 5.30 13.60
N ASN A 55 5.81 5.20 12.37
CA ASN A 55 6.91 6.04 11.90
C ASN A 55 6.58 7.54 11.96
N ALA A 56 5.39 7.93 11.49
CA ALA A 56 4.95 9.32 11.57
C ALA A 56 4.80 9.81 13.02
N LEU A 57 4.30 8.96 13.93
CA LEU A 57 4.19 9.26 15.35
C LEU A 57 5.56 9.41 16.01
N LEU A 58 6.51 8.54 15.66
CA LEU A 58 7.87 8.60 16.17
C LEU A 58 8.56 9.91 15.76
N GLN A 59 8.44 10.28 14.48
CA GLN A 59 8.99 11.53 13.97
C GLN A 59 8.38 12.74 14.69
N ARG A 60 7.05 12.78 14.84
CA ARG A 60 6.36 13.85 15.59
C ARG A 60 6.82 13.92 17.04
N ASN A 61 7.01 12.77 17.70
CA ASN A 61 7.49 12.73 19.07
C ASN A 61 8.90 13.33 19.18
N GLN A 62 9.81 12.96 18.27
CA GLN A 62 11.16 13.52 18.22
C GLN A 62 11.16 15.03 17.95
N ASP A 63 10.28 15.51 17.09
CA ASP A 63 10.11 16.95 16.85
C ASP A 63 9.59 17.69 18.08
N LEU A 64 8.67 17.09 18.84
CA LEU A 64 8.19 17.64 20.11
C LEU A 64 9.30 17.71 21.16
N ILE A 65 10.17 16.70 21.25
CA ILE A 65 11.33 16.71 22.14
C ILE A 65 12.28 17.86 21.78
N LYS A 66 12.51 18.10 20.48
CA LYS A 66 13.38 19.19 20.01
C LYS A 66 12.79 20.57 20.30
N LYS A 67 11.47 20.72 20.20
CA LYS A 67 10.75 22.00 20.38
C LYS A 67 10.38 22.29 21.84
N SER A 68 10.39 21.29 22.73
CA SER A 68 9.97 21.48 24.11
C SER A 68 11.01 22.29 24.92
N PRO A 69 10.57 23.21 25.80
CA PRO A 69 11.48 23.93 26.69
C PRO A 69 12.21 22.96 27.64
N LYS A 70 13.54 23.09 27.76
CA LYS A 70 14.38 22.24 28.63
C LYS A 70 13.96 22.25 30.09
N ALA A 71 13.37 23.35 30.57
CA ALA A 71 12.87 23.48 31.94
C ALA A 71 11.68 22.55 32.28
N LYS A 72 11.04 21.93 31.27
CA LYS A 72 9.91 21.01 31.47
C LYS A 72 10.38 19.56 31.48
N GLU A 73 11.10 19.17 32.53
CA GLU A 73 11.66 17.81 32.67
C GLU A 73 10.58 16.71 32.61
N THR A 74 9.42 16.93 33.23
CA THR A 74 8.30 15.98 33.23
C THR A 74 7.74 15.74 31.83
N LEU A 75 7.69 16.78 30.98
CA LEU A 75 7.29 16.67 29.59
C LEU A 75 8.32 15.86 28.80
N HIS A 76 9.62 16.15 28.97
CA HIS A 76 10.69 15.39 28.33
C HIS A 76 10.66 13.90 28.72
N ALA A 77 10.44 13.59 30.01
CA ALA A 77 10.34 12.21 30.49
C ALA A 77 9.15 11.47 29.83
N ARG A 78 7.99 12.13 29.73
CA ARG A 78 6.81 11.58 29.04
C ARG A 78 7.07 11.36 27.55
N LEU A 79 7.65 12.35 26.87
CA LEU A 79 7.96 12.24 25.44
C LEU A 79 8.94 11.09 25.17
N LYS A 80 10.02 10.96 25.96
CA LYS A 80 10.97 9.83 25.88
C LYS A 80 10.28 8.48 26.15
N SER A 81 9.42 8.39 27.16
CA SER A 81 8.66 7.16 27.43
C SER A 81 7.77 6.79 26.25
N SER A 82 7.08 7.75 25.65
CA SER A 82 6.29 7.54 24.44
C SER A 82 7.17 7.14 23.24
N GLU A 83 8.36 7.72 23.08
CA GLU A 83 9.32 7.35 22.03
C GLU A 83 9.69 5.86 22.13
N VAL A 84 10.05 5.40 23.32
CA VAL A 84 10.39 3.99 23.57
C VAL A 84 9.22 3.07 23.25
N LYS A 85 8.00 3.43 23.70
CA LYS A 85 6.80 2.63 23.41
C LYS A 85 6.53 2.52 21.90
N VAL A 86 6.62 3.63 21.17
CA VAL A 86 6.40 3.65 19.72
C VAL A 86 7.48 2.85 18.99
N LYS A 87 8.75 2.94 19.41
CA LYS A 87 9.84 2.12 18.85
C LYS A 87 9.62 0.63 19.05
N ASN A 88 9.20 0.22 20.24
CA ASN A 88 8.90 -1.19 20.53
C ASN A 88 7.73 -1.69 19.69
N GLU A 89 6.66 -0.91 19.57
CA GLU A 89 5.50 -1.26 18.75
C GLU A 89 5.87 -1.35 17.25
N LEU A 90 6.72 -0.44 16.77
CA LEU A 90 7.23 -0.47 15.41
C LEU A 90 8.05 -1.74 15.15
N TYR A 91 8.94 -2.10 16.07
CA TYR A 91 9.72 -3.34 15.99
C TYR A 91 8.82 -4.58 15.91
N LEU A 92 7.83 -4.69 16.81
CA LEU A 92 6.88 -5.80 16.80
C LEU A 92 6.03 -5.84 15.53
N THR A 93 5.62 -4.67 15.03
CA THR A 93 4.87 -4.56 13.77
C THR A 93 5.70 -5.03 12.58
N ASN A 94 6.99 -4.68 12.52
CA ASN A 94 7.89 -5.13 11.47
C ASN A 94 8.06 -6.65 11.48
N LEU A 95 8.31 -7.23 12.66
CA LEU A 95 8.42 -8.69 12.81
C LEU A 95 7.15 -9.41 12.36
N GLN A 96 5.97 -8.85 12.65
CA GLN A 96 4.70 -9.39 12.18
C GLN A 96 4.57 -9.31 10.66
N ILE A 97 4.99 -8.19 10.04
CA ILE A 97 5.00 -8.03 8.58
C ILE A 97 5.90 -9.09 7.95
N GLU A 98 7.13 -9.24 8.42
CA GLU A 98 8.08 -10.26 7.94
C GLU A 98 7.51 -11.67 8.07
N THR A 99 6.95 -12.00 9.23
CA THR A 99 6.31 -13.31 9.46
C THR A 99 5.12 -13.55 8.51
N MET A 100 4.29 -12.52 8.26
CA MET A 100 3.19 -12.64 7.30
C MET A 100 3.70 -12.78 5.87
N GLU A 101 4.76 -12.07 5.50
CA GLU A 101 5.38 -12.18 4.18
C GLU A 101 5.93 -13.59 3.94
N GLU A 102 6.63 -14.16 4.91
CA GLU A 102 7.04 -15.57 4.87
C GLU A 102 5.84 -16.50 4.68
N ASN A 103 4.74 -16.27 5.41
CA ASN A 103 3.54 -17.10 5.31
C ASN A 103 2.87 -16.96 3.93
N ILE A 104 2.81 -15.76 3.36
CA ILE A 104 2.28 -15.50 2.02
C ILE A 104 3.11 -16.26 0.97
N VAL A 105 4.44 -16.20 1.06
CA VAL A 105 5.36 -16.92 0.17
C VAL A 105 5.19 -18.43 0.35
N ARG A 106 5.20 -18.95 1.58
CA ARG A 106 4.99 -20.38 1.88
C ARG A 106 3.62 -20.89 1.41
N SER A 107 2.60 -20.03 1.43
CA SER A 107 1.26 -20.36 0.94
C SER A 107 1.14 -20.34 -0.59
N GLY A 108 2.21 -19.97 -1.31
CA GLY A 108 2.22 -19.94 -2.78
C GLY A 108 1.44 -18.78 -3.39
N CYS A 109 1.20 -17.70 -2.64
CA CYS A 109 0.50 -16.54 -3.16
C CYS A 109 1.40 -15.73 -4.10
N PRO A 110 1.02 -15.54 -5.37
CA PRO A 110 1.83 -14.81 -6.33
C PRO A 110 1.82 -13.30 -6.04
N GLY A 111 2.91 -12.60 -6.41
CA GLY A 111 2.95 -11.13 -6.40
C GLY A 111 3.56 -10.46 -5.15
N LEU A 112 4.24 -11.21 -4.28
CA LEU A 112 5.08 -10.60 -3.24
C LEU A 112 6.47 -10.31 -3.85
N SER A 113 6.77 -9.04 -4.16
CA SER A 113 8.15 -8.63 -4.46
C SER A 113 8.85 -8.29 -3.14
N LEU A 114 9.90 -9.05 -2.81
CA LEU A 114 10.82 -8.74 -1.70
C LEU A 114 11.63 -7.48 -2.01
#